data_AF-A0A6G7YSU5-F1
#
_entry.id   AF-A0A6G7YSU5-F1
#
_cell.length_a   1.000
_cell.length_b   1.000
_cell.length_c   1.000
_cell.angle_alpha   90.00
_cell.angle_beta   90.00
_cell.angle_gamma   90.00
#
_symmetry.space_group_name_H-M   'P 1'
#
loop_
_entity.id
_entity.type
_entity.pdbx_description
1 polymer ?
#
loop_
_entity_poly.entity_id
_entity_poly.type
_entity_poly.pdbx_seq_one_letter_code
_entity_poly.pdbx_strand_id
1 'polypeptide(L)' 'MDEREKITTGPNERAIGENIAGTAPGIADDALAPGQELPEAPSDEEVARAAEKLGVPLTRSDEQPHEGD' A
#
# COMPACT_ATOMS: atom_id res chain seq x y z
N MET A 1 -19.12 4.53 45.30
CA MET A 1 -19.46 4.67 43.87
C MET A 1 -19.09 6.08 43.49
N ASP A 2 -17.86 6.28 43.05
CA ASP A 2 -17.38 7.58 42.55
C ASP A 2 -17.17 7.40 41.06
N GLU A 3 -18.25 7.65 40.32
CA GLU A 3 -18.24 7.76 38.89
C GLU A 3 -17.49 9.04 38.57
N ARG A 4 -16.17 8.94 38.34
CA ARG A 4 -15.36 10.07 37.89
C ARG A 4 -15.95 10.57 36.58
N GLU A 5 -16.78 11.61 36.69
CA GLU A 5 -17.47 12.24 35.58
C GLU A 5 -16.42 12.69 34.56
N LYS A 6 -16.44 12.08 33.37
CA LYS A 6 -15.50 12.45 32.32
C LYS A 6 -15.84 13.87 31.86
N ILE A 7 -14.89 14.79 31.95
CA ILE A 7 -15.05 16.15 31.41
C ILE A 7 -14.92 16.03 29.89
N THR A 8 -16.05 15.93 29.19
CA THR A 8 -16.08 15.74 27.74
C THR A 8 -16.15 17.04 26.95
N THR A 9 -16.06 18.22 27.56
CA THR A 9 -16.27 19.53 26.90
C THR A 9 -15.13 20.01 25.98
N GLY A 10 -14.27 19.11 25.49
CA GLY A 10 -13.15 19.46 24.62
C GLY A 10 -13.56 19.58 23.15
N PRO A 11 -12.81 20.30 22.29
CA PRO A 11 -13.11 20.42 20.86
C PRO A 11 -13.14 19.08 20.10
N ASN A 12 -12.62 18.01 20.70
CA ASN A 12 -12.66 16.62 20.18
C ASN A 12 -13.71 15.74 20.89
N GLU A 13 -14.73 16.33 21.54
CA GLU A 13 -15.78 15.59 22.27
C GLU A 13 -16.50 14.55 21.40
N ARG A 14 -16.60 14.82 20.10
CA ARG A 14 -17.24 13.95 19.11
C ARG A 14 -16.37 13.88 17.86
N ALA A 15 -16.23 12.67 17.31
CA ALA A 15 -15.70 12.50 15.96
C ALA A 15 -16.75 13.03 14.97
N ILE A 16 -16.48 14.19 14.37
CA ILE A 16 -17.42 14.86 13.47
C ILE A 16 -17.17 14.31 12.06
N GLY A 17 -17.95 13.30 11.66
CA GLY A 17 -18.08 12.90 10.24
C GLY A 17 -16.86 12.31 9.54
N GLU A 18 -15.74 12.13 10.23
CA GLU A 18 -14.56 11.45 9.67
C GLU A 18 -14.62 9.95 9.98
N ASN A 19 -14.36 9.13 8.96
CA ASN A 19 -14.07 7.73 9.18
C ASN A 19 -12.83 7.65 10.06
N ILE A 20 -12.94 6.98 11.20
CA ILE A 20 -11.79 6.69 12.06
C ILE A 20 -10.77 5.96 11.20
N ALA A 21 -9.51 6.41 11.24
CA ALA A 21 -8.44 5.80 10.44
C ALA A 21 -8.45 4.27 10.61
N GLY A 22 -8.71 3.54 9.53
CA GLY A 22 -8.82 2.07 9.53
C GLY A 22 -10.24 1.48 9.61
N THR A 23 -11.31 2.28 9.79
CA THR A 23 -12.71 1.79 9.77
C THR A 23 -13.48 2.14 8.50
N ALA A 24 -12.86 2.88 7.57
CA ALA A 24 -13.40 3.06 6.24
C ALA A 24 -13.42 1.70 5.51
N PRO A 25 -14.41 1.41 4.66
CA PRO A 25 -14.33 0.28 3.74
C PRO A 25 -13.01 0.38 2.97
N GLY A 26 -12.14 -0.60 3.14
CA GLY A 26 -10.87 -0.66 2.40
C GLY A 26 -11.14 -0.82 0.91
N ILE A 27 -10.20 -0.37 0.08
CA ILE A 27 -10.14 -0.85 -1.30
C ILE A 27 -9.83 -2.34 -1.20
N ALA A 28 -10.67 -3.18 -1.81
CA ALA A 28 -10.38 -4.61 -1.88
C ALA A 28 -9.04 -4.79 -2.57
N ASP A 29 -8.18 -5.63 -2.00
CA ASP A 29 -6.90 -5.93 -2.63
C ASP A 29 -7.17 -6.61 -3.98
N ASP A 30 -6.71 -6.00 -5.07
CA ASP A 30 -6.75 -6.59 -6.41
C ASP A 30 -5.64 -7.65 -6.58
N ALA A 31 -5.01 -8.08 -5.49
CA ALA A 31 -4.06 -9.18 -5.48
C ALA A 31 -4.63 -10.41 -6.17
N LEU A 32 -3.81 -11.02 -7.03
CA LEU A 32 -4.14 -12.28 -7.66
C LEU A 32 -4.38 -13.36 -6.60
N ALA A 33 -5.53 -14.00 -6.67
CA ALA A 33 -5.81 -15.21 -5.93
C ALA A 33 -4.88 -16.35 -6.41
N PRO A 34 -4.59 -17.34 -5.54
CA PRO A 34 -3.80 -18.50 -5.93
C PRO A 34 -4.37 -19.20 -7.17
N GLY A 35 -3.51 -19.47 -8.15
CA GLY A 35 -3.90 -20.14 -9.41
C GLY A 35 -4.44 -19.22 -10.50
N GLN A 36 -4.53 -17.90 -10.26
CA GLN A 36 -4.75 -16.94 -11.33
C GLN A 36 -3.45 -16.73 -12.13
N GLU A 37 -3.60 -16.48 -13.43
CA GLU A 37 -2.48 -16.29 -14.35
C GLU A 37 -1.79 -14.95 -14.11
N LEU A 38 -0.48 -14.98 -13.89
CA LEU A 38 0.30 -13.76 -13.73
C LEU A 38 0.29 -12.95 -15.03
N PRO A 39 0.28 -11.61 -14.93
CA PRO A 39 0.44 -10.77 -16.11
C PRO A 39 1.78 -11.06 -16.79
N GLU A 40 1.80 -10.90 -18.11
CA GLU A 40 3.02 -11.04 -18.89
C GLU A 40 4.04 -9.98 -18.46
N ALA A 41 5.30 -10.40 -18.34
CA ALA A 41 6.38 -9.49 -18.04
C ALA A 41 6.56 -8.47 -19.20
N PRO A 42 6.90 -7.21 -18.91
CA PRO A 42 7.17 -6.23 -19.94
C PRO A 42 8.37 -6.66 -20.81
N SER A 43 8.32 -6.30 -22.09
CA SER A 43 9.44 -6.51 -23.00
C SER A 43 10.63 -5.59 -22.67
N ASP A 44 11.83 -5.97 -23.12
CA ASP A 44 13.05 -5.16 -22.93
C ASP A 44 12.90 -3.73 -23.48
N GLU A 45 12.17 -3.55 -24.59
CA GLU A 45 11.90 -2.23 -25.16
C GLU A 45 11.02 -1.39 -24.23
N GLU A 46 9.98 -2.00 -23.65
CA GLU A 46 9.09 -1.33 -22.70
C GLU A 46 9.82 -0.93 -21.43
N VAL A 47 10.67 -1.82 -20.92
CA VAL A 47 11.53 -1.52 -19.76
C VAL A 47 12.47 -0.37 -20.09
N ALA A 48 13.08 -0.34 -21.29
CA ALA A 48 13.97 0.74 -21.69
C ALA A 48 13.25 2.10 -21.79
N ARG A 49 12.05 2.14 -22.39
CA ARG A 49 11.23 3.36 -22.45
C ARG A 49 10.84 3.86 -21.06
N ALA A 50 10.49 2.94 -20.15
CA ALA A 50 10.16 3.30 -18.78
C ALA A 50 11.38 3.84 -18.03
N ALA A 51 12.56 3.23 -18.20
CA ALA A 51 13.79 3.66 -17.56
C ALA A 51 14.22 5.07 -18.02
N GLU A 52 14.12 5.36 -19.32
CA GLU A 52 14.37 6.69 -19.87
C GLU A 52 13.43 7.73 -19.26
N LYS A 53 12.12 7.43 -19.19
CA LYS A 53 11.12 8.33 -18.61
C LYS A 53 11.37 8.62 -17.13
N LEU A 54 11.89 7.64 -16.39
CA LEU A 54 12.20 7.76 -14.97
C LEU A 54 13.61 8.32 -14.71
N GLY A 55 14.44 8.46 -15.75
CA GLY A 55 15.83 8.92 -15.63
C GLY A 55 16.71 7.94 -14.87
N VAL A 56 16.37 6.65 -14.85
CA VAL A 56 17.12 5.61 -14.13
C VAL A 56 17.96 4.77 -15.10
N PRO A 57 19.17 4.37 -14.70
CA PRO A 57 19.97 3.46 -15.50
C PRO A 57 19.33 2.06 -15.54
N LEU A 58 19.31 1.43 -16.72
CA LEU A 58 18.95 0.03 -16.87
C LEU A 58 20.06 -0.85 -16.27
N THR A 59 19.91 -1.23 -15.01
CA THR A 59 20.78 -2.25 -14.39
C THR A 59 20.13 -3.61 -14.55
N ARG A 60 20.80 -4.53 -15.26
CA ARG A 60 20.37 -5.93 -15.35
C ARG A 60 20.35 -6.50 -13.92
N SER A 61 19.16 -6.79 -13.41
CA SER A 61 18.95 -7.25 -12.04
C SER A 61 18.54 -8.71 -12.04
N ASP A 62 19.21 -9.54 -12.85
CA ASP A 62 18.92 -10.99 -12.92
C ASP A 62 19.68 -11.79 -11.84
N GLU A 63 20.44 -11.12 -10.97
CA GLU A 63 21.21 -11.79 -9.93
C GLU A 63 21.12 -10.98 -8.63
N GLN A 64 19.93 -10.93 -8.03
CA GLN A 64 19.86 -10.68 -6.59
C GLN A 64 20.06 -12.03 -5.89
N PRO A 65 21.14 -12.23 -5.12
CA PRO A 65 21.28 -13.43 -4.32
C PRO A 65 20.21 -13.37 -3.23
N HIS A 66 19.16 -14.18 -3.38
CA HIS A 66 18.25 -14.46 -2.29
C HIS A 66 18.97 -15.38 -1.30
N GLU A 67 19.70 -14.80 -0.36
CA GLU A 67 20.21 -15.53 0.79
C GLU A 67 19.00 -15.83 1.70
N GLY A 68 18.49 -17.06 1.60
CA GLY A 68 17.46 -17.56 2.50
C GLY A 68 18.09 -18.02 3.80
N ASP A 69 17.55 -17.56 4.92
CA ASP A 69 17.73 -18.15 6.26
C ASP A 69 16.77 -19.34 6.46
#